data_AF-A0A0R3Q7N5-F1
#
_entry.id   AF-A0A0R3Q7N5-F1
#
_cell.length_a   1.000
_cell.length_b   1.000
_cell.length_c   1.000
_cell.angle_alpha   90.00
_cell.angle_beta   90.00
_cell.angle_gamma   90.00
#
_symmetry.space_group_name_H-M   'P 1'
#
loop_
_entity.id
_entity.type
_entity.pdbx_description
1 polymer ?
#
loop_
_entity_poly.entity_id
_entity_poly.type
_entity_poly.pdbx_seq_one_letter_code
_entity_poly.pdbx_strand_id
1 'polypeptide(L)'
;MHWIKKLKVVVCKRLKTLICKYQTIMKDVKKEFDLLDEIILRKALIIGATTTGAAKIKPFLDRLGCPIVLVEEAAEVLEAHVFTSITNKCQHAILIGDHKQLRPNPAVFALAREYNLDISLFERLIKNGFPYALLESQHRMAPAIANTLMPEFYPLMRSSENVFRYPNVEGCQKNLYFISHCHDEDVIFSTSRKNSFEGDFMVNLSAYFVQQGYACSQ
;
A
#
# COMPACT_ATOMS: atom_id res chain seq x y z
N MET A 1 28.75 -39.94 -26.58
CA MET A 1 28.53 -39.18 -25.31
C MET A 1 29.73 -38.35 -24.83
N HIS A 2 31.00 -38.73 -25.04
CA HIS A 2 32.17 -38.00 -24.53
C HIS A 2 32.32 -36.56 -25.09
N TRP A 3 32.19 -36.39 -26.40
CA TRP A 3 32.35 -35.10 -27.08
C TRP A 3 31.29 -34.07 -26.67
N ILE A 4 30.04 -34.50 -26.44
CA ILE A 4 28.96 -33.65 -25.94
C ILE A 4 29.28 -33.12 -24.53
N LYS A 5 29.85 -33.95 -23.64
CA LYS A 5 30.30 -33.52 -22.31
C LYS A 5 31.43 -32.49 -22.40
N LYS A 6 32.45 -32.73 -23.24
CA LYS A 6 33.55 -31.78 -23.47
C LYS A 6 33.04 -30.44 -24.01
N LEU A 7 32.14 -30.47 -24.99
CA LEU A 7 31.59 -29.26 -25.61
C LEU A 7 30.71 -28.47 -24.63
N LYS A 8 29.90 -29.17 -23.80
CA LYS A 8 29.16 -28.55 -22.68
C LYS A 8 30.10 -27.82 -21.72
N VAL A 9 31.23 -28.41 -21.34
CA VAL A 9 32.19 -27.76 -20.41
C VAL A 9 32.75 -26.47 -21.01
N VAL A 10 33.13 -26.49 -22.29
CA VAL A 10 33.67 -25.31 -23.00
C VAL A 10 32.60 -24.22 -23.12
N VAL A 11 31.39 -24.57 -23.54
CA VAL A 11 30.26 -23.63 -23.66
C VAL A 11 29.88 -23.05 -22.31
N CYS A 12 29.77 -23.87 -21.26
CA CYS A 12 29.47 -23.40 -19.90
C CYS A 12 30.54 -22.43 -19.39
N LYS A 13 31.83 -22.68 -19.66
CA LYS A 13 32.92 -21.78 -19.25
C LYS A 13 32.84 -20.43 -19.99
N ARG A 14 32.59 -20.46 -21.30
CA ARG A 14 32.41 -19.25 -22.11
C ARG A 14 31.15 -18.48 -21.69
N LEU A 15 30.04 -19.17 -21.46
CA LEU A 15 28.78 -18.59 -20.98
C LEU A 15 28.96 -17.91 -19.62
N LYS A 16 29.61 -18.57 -18.65
CA LYS A 16 29.94 -17.96 -17.34
C LYS A 16 30.76 -16.68 -17.48
N THR A 17 31.75 -16.71 -18.38
CA THR A 17 32.60 -15.53 -18.64
C THR A 17 31.80 -14.39 -19.27
N LEU A 18 30.94 -14.69 -20.23
CA LEU A 18 30.06 -13.70 -20.87
C LEU A 18 29.03 -13.12 -19.90
N ILE A 19 28.40 -13.97 -19.06
CA ILE A 19 27.48 -13.52 -18.01
C ILE A 19 28.19 -12.60 -17.02
N CYS A 20 29.40 -12.94 -16.59
CA CYS A 20 30.18 -12.10 -15.69
C CYS A 20 30.49 -10.73 -16.34
N LYS A 21 30.95 -10.72 -17.61
CA LYS A 21 31.17 -9.47 -18.36
C LYS A 21 29.90 -8.64 -18.50
N TYR A 22 28.78 -9.28 -18.87
CA TYR A 22 27.48 -8.62 -18.99
C TYR A 22 27.06 -8.00 -17.65
N GLN A 23 27.19 -8.74 -16.54
CA GLN A 23 26.86 -8.24 -15.20
C GLN A 23 27.74 -7.05 -14.80
N THR A 24 29.02 -7.05 -15.13
CA THR A 24 29.92 -5.91 -14.88
C THR A 24 29.49 -4.68 -15.68
N ILE A 25 29.28 -4.84 -16.99
CA ILE A 25 28.83 -3.73 -17.85
C ILE A 25 27.49 -3.18 -17.38
N MET A 26 26.53 -4.05 -17.05
CA MET A 26 25.23 -3.63 -16.53
C MET A 26 25.33 -2.89 -15.19
N LYS A 27 26.26 -3.29 -14.31
CA LYS A 27 26.53 -2.56 -13.06
C LYS A 27 27.09 -1.17 -13.34
N ASP A 28 28.00 -1.04 -14.29
CA ASP A 28 28.61 0.25 -14.61
C ASP A 28 27.61 1.19 -15.29
N VAL A 29 26.82 0.70 -16.25
CA VAL A 29 25.71 1.47 -16.84
C VAL A 29 24.72 1.92 -15.76
N LYS A 30 24.35 1.04 -14.83
CA LYS A 30 23.46 1.39 -13.72
C LYS A 30 24.04 2.49 -12.85
N LYS A 31 25.34 2.47 -12.52
CA LYS A 31 25.98 3.54 -11.74
C LYS A 31 25.89 4.89 -12.43
N GLU A 32 26.08 4.95 -13.75
CA GLU A 32 25.97 6.20 -14.52
C GLU A 32 24.53 6.75 -14.48
N PHE A 33 23.53 5.89 -14.64
CA PHE A 33 22.13 6.31 -14.47
C PHE A 33 21.84 6.77 -13.04
N ASP A 34 22.30 6.03 -12.02
CA ASP A 34 22.12 6.41 -10.61
C ASP A 34 22.77 7.78 -10.29
N LEU A 35 23.88 8.13 -10.94
CA LEU A 35 24.54 9.44 -10.80
C LEU A 35 23.72 10.57 -11.44
N LEU A 36 23.17 10.34 -12.63
CA LEU A 36 22.30 11.29 -13.31
C LEU A 36 21.03 11.56 -12.49
N ASP A 37 20.41 10.50 -11.98
CA ASP A 37 19.25 10.59 -11.10
C ASP A 37 19.59 11.38 -9.83
N GLU A 38 20.79 11.21 -9.28
CA GLU A 38 21.23 11.97 -8.09
C GLU A 38 21.27 13.47 -8.39
N ILE A 39 21.84 13.85 -9.53
CA ILE A 39 21.95 15.26 -9.94
C ILE A 39 20.56 15.87 -10.15
N ILE A 40 19.62 15.12 -10.72
CA ILE A 40 18.25 15.58 -10.96
C ILE A 40 17.50 15.72 -9.64
N LEU A 41 17.52 14.70 -8.80
CA LEU A 41 16.76 14.68 -7.55
C LEU A 41 17.30 15.67 -6.51
N ARG A 42 18.61 15.97 -6.52
CA ARG A 42 19.16 17.05 -5.69
C ARG A 42 18.60 18.44 -6.00
N LYS A 43 18.04 18.63 -7.20
CA LYS A 43 17.37 19.88 -7.60
C LYS A 43 15.89 19.90 -7.20
N ALA A 44 15.31 18.75 -6.86
CA ALA A 44 13.92 18.65 -6.47
C ALA A 44 13.74 19.05 -5.01
N LEU A 45 12.66 19.79 -4.71
CA LEU A 45 12.28 20.12 -3.34
C LEU A 45 11.60 18.94 -2.63
N ILE A 46 10.80 18.17 -3.38
CA ILE A 46 10.02 17.04 -2.89
C ILE A 46 10.32 15.84 -3.79
N ILE A 47 10.61 14.70 -3.17
CA ILE A 47 10.86 13.43 -3.86
C ILE A 47 9.81 12.44 -3.35
N GLY A 48 8.92 12.00 -4.24
CA GLY A 48 7.95 10.95 -3.96
C GLY A 48 8.50 9.58 -4.33
N ALA A 49 8.31 8.59 -3.45
CA ALA A 49 8.65 7.20 -3.71
C ALA A 49 7.69 6.26 -2.95
N THR A 50 7.41 5.10 -3.52
CA THR A 50 6.76 4.03 -2.75
C THR A 50 7.74 3.47 -1.73
N THR A 51 7.24 2.93 -0.61
CA THR A 51 8.08 2.40 0.48
C THR A 51 8.98 1.26 0.01
N THR A 52 8.47 0.37 -0.85
CA THR A 52 9.25 -0.67 -1.51
C THR A 52 10.29 -0.09 -2.48
N GLY A 53 9.95 0.99 -3.18
CA GLY A 53 10.87 1.72 -4.05
C GLY A 53 12.03 2.30 -3.24
N ALA A 54 11.72 3.04 -2.17
CA ALA A 54 12.68 3.64 -1.25
C ALA A 54 13.64 2.60 -0.65
N ALA A 55 13.12 1.45 -0.22
CA ALA A 55 13.94 0.36 0.31
C ALA A 55 14.96 -0.16 -0.73
N LYS A 56 14.59 -0.26 -2.02
CA LYS A 56 15.49 -0.71 -3.10
C LYS A 56 16.61 0.29 -3.40
N ILE A 57 16.38 1.57 -3.17
CA ILE A 57 17.33 2.65 -3.45
C ILE A 57 17.95 3.24 -2.19
N LYS A 58 18.02 2.46 -1.10
CA LYS A 58 18.61 2.89 0.18
C LYS A 58 19.97 3.58 0.05
N PRO A 59 20.99 3.02 -0.64
CA PRO A 59 22.29 3.66 -0.74
C PRO A 59 22.24 5.04 -1.39
N PHE A 60 21.24 5.26 -2.26
CA PHE A 60 21.02 6.51 -2.94
C PHE A 60 20.29 7.53 -2.05
N LEU A 61 19.27 7.10 -1.30
CA LEU A 61 18.63 7.95 -0.29
C LEU A 61 19.62 8.44 0.77
N ASP A 62 20.56 7.58 1.20
CA ASP A 62 21.61 7.96 2.15
C ASP A 62 22.54 9.07 1.61
N ARG A 63 22.82 9.03 0.30
CA ARG A 63 23.60 10.08 -0.37
C ARG A 63 22.81 11.36 -0.52
N LEU A 64 21.56 11.28 -0.98
CA LEU A 64 20.64 12.43 -1.08
C LEU A 64 20.52 13.13 0.27
N GLY A 65 20.29 12.37 1.32
CA GLY A 65 20.30 12.86 2.69
C GLY A 65 19.11 13.75 3.02
N CYS A 66 17.90 13.32 2.66
CA CYS A 66 16.68 14.08 2.94
C CYS A 66 16.54 14.35 4.45
N PRO A 67 16.47 15.63 4.87
CA PRO A 67 16.39 15.98 6.29
C PRO A 67 14.98 15.74 6.87
N ILE A 68 13.96 15.68 6.01
CA ILE A 68 12.58 15.41 6.39
C ILE A 68 12.10 14.19 5.60
N VAL A 69 11.54 13.21 6.30
CA VAL A 69 10.93 12.02 5.72
C VAL A 69 9.48 11.97 6.16
N LEU A 70 8.55 11.97 5.20
CA LEU A 70 7.12 11.80 5.43
C LEU A 70 6.70 10.43 4.90
N VAL A 71 6.00 9.66 5.73
CA VAL A 71 5.48 8.33 5.38
C VAL A 71 3.97 8.36 5.57
N GLU A 72 3.26 8.33 4.45
CA GLU A 72 1.81 8.07 4.39
C GLU A 72 1.52 6.58 4.58
N GLU A 73 0.31 6.28 5.04
CA GLU A 73 -0.17 4.91 5.32
C GLU A 73 0.79 4.10 6.22
N ALA A 74 1.48 4.77 7.14
CA ALA A 74 2.56 4.18 7.93
C ALA A 74 2.13 2.97 8.79
N ALA A 75 0.83 2.83 9.05
CA ALA A 75 0.25 1.67 9.74
C ALA A 75 0.23 0.40 8.88
N GLU A 76 0.14 0.52 7.55
CA GLU A 76 0.10 -0.58 6.58
C GLU A 76 1.50 -0.94 6.04
N VAL A 77 2.53 -0.16 6.40
CA VAL A 77 3.90 -0.37 5.93
C VAL A 77 4.70 -1.24 6.90
N LEU A 78 5.38 -2.26 6.37
CA LEU A 78 6.34 -3.06 7.13
C LEU A 78 7.39 -2.16 7.78
N GLU A 79 7.68 -2.41 9.05
CA GLU A 79 8.65 -1.65 9.82
C GLU A 79 10.01 -1.52 9.09
N ALA A 80 10.49 -2.61 8.49
CA ALA A 80 11.75 -2.62 7.76
C ALA A 80 11.79 -1.62 6.59
N HIS A 81 10.67 -1.40 5.90
CA HIS A 81 10.58 -0.44 4.79
C HIS A 81 10.59 1.01 5.31
N VAL A 82 9.92 1.28 6.43
CA VAL A 82 9.98 2.60 7.07
C VAL A 82 11.40 2.89 7.57
N PHE A 83 12.01 1.93 8.26
CA PHE A 83 13.36 2.08 8.81
C PHE A 83 14.41 2.31 7.73
N THR A 84 14.32 1.60 6.61
CA THR A 84 15.22 1.84 5.48
C THR A 84 15.00 3.21 4.83
N SER A 85 13.80 3.78 4.88
CA SER A 85 13.56 5.11 4.33
C SER A 85 14.10 6.26 5.20
N ILE A 86 14.33 6.00 6.50
CA ILE A 86 14.88 6.97 7.45
C ILE A 86 16.41 6.86 7.43
N THR A 87 17.06 7.85 6.81
CA THR A 87 18.54 7.89 6.71
C THR A 87 19.16 8.54 7.95
N ASN A 88 20.47 8.35 8.14
CA ASN A 88 21.21 8.99 9.25
C ASN A 88 21.23 10.53 9.18
N LYS A 89 20.88 11.11 8.02
CA LYS A 89 20.77 12.55 7.81
C LYS A 89 19.35 13.07 8.06
N CYS A 90 18.39 12.19 8.30
CA CYS A 90 17.02 12.57 8.64
C CYS A 90 16.99 13.26 10.00
N GLN A 91 16.38 14.43 10.06
CA GLN A 91 16.18 15.23 11.27
C GLN A 91 14.73 15.14 11.75
N HIS A 92 13.77 14.99 10.83
CA HIS A 92 12.36 14.88 11.15
C HIS A 92 11.72 13.72 10.37
N ALA A 93 11.20 12.74 11.09
CA ALA A 93 10.39 11.66 10.54
C ALA A 93 8.92 11.86 10.93
N ILE A 94 8.05 12.04 9.93
CA ILE A 94 6.61 12.24 10.10
C ILE A 94 5.91 10.98 9.60
N LEU A 95 5.28 10.24 10.52
CA LEU A 95 4.54 9.03 10.20
C LEU A 95 3.04 9.33 10.31
N ILE A 96 2.32 9.16 9.20
CA ILE A 96 0.88 9.38 9.12
C ILE A 96 0.24 8.03 8.80
N GLY A 97 -0.70 7.58 9.62
CA GLY A 97 -1.37 6.30 9.42
C GLY A 97 -2.45 6.03 10.44
N ASP A 98 -3.14 4.91 10.27
CA ASP A 98 -4.22 4.48 11.14
C ASP A 98 -4.01 3.04 11.62
N HIS A 99 -3.59 2.90 12.89
CA HIS A 99 -3.32 1.62 13.53
C HIS A 99 -4.58 0.79 13.84
N LYS A 100 -5.77 1.32 13.58
CA LYS A 100 -7.05 0.60 13.69
C LYS A 100 -7.54 0.04 12.34
N GLN A 101 -6.87 0.37 11.24
CA GLN A 101 -7.16 -0.15 9.89
C GLN A 101 -6.28 -1.37 9.55
N LEU A 102 -5.97 -1.55 8.26
CA LEU A 102 -5.18 -2.66 7.77
C LEU A 102 -3.74 -2.58 8.31
N ARG A 103 -3.23 -3.76 8.68
CA ARG A 103 -1.83 -3.97 9.01
C ARG A 103 -1.04 -4.37 7.75
N PRO A 104 0.29 -4.23 7.76
CA PRO A 104 1.14 -4.77 6.72
C PRO A 104 0.91 -6.28 6.57
N ASN A 105 0.92 -6.76 5.33
CA ASN A 105 0.74 -8.18 5.03
C ASN A 105 2.08 -8.83 4.61
N PRO A 106 2.76 -9.58 5.50
CA PRO A 106 3.95 -10.33 5.13
C PRO A 106 3.65 -11.43 4.12
N ALA A 107 4.57 -11.66 3.17
CA ALA A 107 4.39 -12.71 2.14
C ALA A 107 4.23 -14.12 2.72
N VAL A 108 4.70 -14.34 3.95
CA VAL A 108 4.55 -15.62 4.67
C VAL A 108 3.67 -15.38 5.89
N PHE A 109 2.45 -15.92 5.89
CA PHE A 109 1.48 -15.74 6.97
C PHE A 109 2.01 -16.16 8.34
N ALA A 110 2.80 -17.24 8.41
CA ALA A 110 3.41 -17.70 9.66
C ALA A 110 4.30 -16.63 10.30
N LEU A 111 4.94 -15.77 9.50
CA LEU A 111 5.77 -14.68 10.00
C LEU A 111 4.97 -13.59 10.71
N ALA A 112 3.76 -13.27 10.22
CA ALA A 112 2.85 -12.38 10.94
C ALA A 112 2.45 -13.02 12.28
N ARG A 113 1.98 -14.27 12.25
CA ARG A 113 1.39 -14.93 13.42
C ARG A 113 2.39 -15.27 14.53
N GLU A 114 3.58 -15.76 14.17
CA GLU A 114 4.56 -16.26 15.14
C GLU A 114 5.56 -15.19 15.60
N TYR A 115 5.85 -14.22 14.73
CA TYR A 115 6.91 -13.22 14.95
C TYR A 115 6.39 -11.77 14.95
N ASN A 116 5.09 -11.55 14.81
CA ASN A 116 4.44 -10.23 14.79
C ASN A 116 5.02 -9.28 13.73
N LEU A 117 5.42 -9.83 12.57
CA LEU A 117 5.96 -9.03 11.45
C LEU A 117 4.89 -8.16 10.75
N ASP A 118 3.62 -8.32 11.12
CA ASP A 118 2.50 -7.45 10.75
C ASP A 118 2.35 -6.25 11.71
N ILE A 119 3.19 -6.08 12.74
CA ILE A 119 3.19 -4.85 13.53
C ILE A 119 4.06 -3.83 12.82
N SER A 120 3.45 -2.73 12.36
CA SER A 120 4.18 -1.62 11.75
C SER A 120 4.98 -0.82 12.79
N LEU A 121 5.97 -0.05 12.32
CA LEU A 121 6.71 0.88 13.19
C LEU A 121 5.76 1.86 13.87
N PHE A 122 4.76 2.33 13.12
CA PHE A 122 3.73 3.27 13.59
C PHE A 122 2.91 2.67 14.74
N GLU A 123 2.36 1.47 14.57
CA GLU A 123 1.60 0.79 15.62
C GLU A 123 2.47 0.50 16.84
N ARG A 124 3.73 0.09 16.64
CA ARG A 124 4.65 -0.19 17.74
C ARG A 124 4.97 1.04 18.57
N LEU A 125 5.18 2.20 17.94
CA LEU A 125 5.41 3.46 18.64
C LEU A 125 4.21 3.84 19.51
N ILE A 126 3.00 3.73 18.98
CA ILE A 126 1.76 3.99 19.74
C ILE A 126 1.63 3.04 20.93
N LYS A 127 1.84 1.74 20.72
CA LYS A 127 1.80 0.72 21.79
C LYS A 127 2.81 0.98 22.91
N ASN A 128 3.96 1.57 22.57
CA ASN A 128 5.00 1.94 23.52
C ASN A 128 4.79 3.32 24.18
N GLY A 129 3.64 3.96 23.97
CA GLY A 129 3.30 5.25 24.58
C GLY A 129 4.02 6.44 23.95
N PHE A 130 4.52 6.31 22.72
CA PHE A 130 5.08 7.45 21.99
C PHE A 130 3.98 8.49 21.74
N PRO A 131 4.24 9.80 21.95
CA PRO A 131 3.24 10.83 21.74
C PRO A 131 2.82 10.90 20.28
N TYR A 132 1.52 11.01 20.04
CA TYR A 132 0.94 11.15 18.70
C TYR A 132 -0.20 12.17 18.71
N ALA A 133 -0.50 12.71 17.54
CA ALA A 133 -1.68 13.55 17.32
C ALA A 133 -2.77 12.72 16.63
N LEU A 134 -4.00 12.81 17.12
CA LEU A 134 -5.17 12.18 16.51
C LEU A 134 -6.00 13.24 15.78
N LEU A 135 -6.38 12.96 14.53
CA LEU A 135 -7.33 13.78 13.79
C LEU A 135 -8.75 13.30 14.10
N GLU A 136 -9.51 14.10 14.86
CA GLU A 136 -10.87 13.73 15.30
C GLU A 136 -11.95 14.05 14.26
N SER A 137 -11.71 15.02 13.36
CA SER A 137 -12.72 15.50 12.41
C SER A 137 -12.72 14.69 11.11
N GLN A 138 -13.83 14.01 10.80
CA GLN A 138 -14.05 13.32 9.52
C GLN A 138 -14.85 14.20 8.55
N HIS A 139 -14.44 14.19 7.28
CA HIS A 139 -15.00 15.04 6.23
C HIS A 139 -15.57 14.26 5.04
N ARG A 140 -15.58 12.92 5.09
CA ARG A 140 -15.90 12.06 3.92
C ARG A 140 -17.22 11.32 4.05
N MET A 141 -17.51 10.72 5.21
CA MET A 141 -18.66 9.82 5.35
C MET A 141 -19.93 10.58 5.69
N ALA A 142 -21.05 10.20 5.07
CA ALA A 142 -22.36 10.69 5.48
C ALA A 142 -22.64 10.29 6.95
N PRO A 143 -23.34 11.13 7.74
CA PRO A 143 -23.62 10.86 9.15
C PRO A 143 -24.30 9.51 9.41
N ALA A 144 -25.15 9.04 8.48
CA ALA A 144 -25.80 7.73 8.59
C ALA A 144 -24.79 6.57 8.62
N ILE A 145 -23.69 6.66 7.87
CA ILE A 145 -22.61 5.65 7.87
C ILE A 145 -21.73 5.83 9.10
N ALA A 146 -21.27 7.07 9.33
CA ALA A 146 -20.35 7.38 10.41
C ALA A 146 -20.93 6.99 11.78
N ASN A 147 -22.17 7.40 12.09
CA ASN A 147 -22.79 7.16 13.38
C ASN A 147 -23.15 5.68 13.62
N THR A 148 -23.32 4.89 12.56
CA THR A 148 -23.70 3.48 12.67
C THR A 148 -22.48 2.59 12.96
N LEU A 149 -21.35 2.84 12.29
CA LEU A 149 -20.22 1.92 12.30
C LEU A 149 -19.01 2.44 13.08
N MET A 150 -18.77 3.75 13.10
CA MET A 150 -17.51 4.32 13.58
C MET A 150 -17.36 4.41 15.11
N PRO A 151 -18.42 4.59 15.93
CA PRO A 151 -18.24 4.71 17.38
C PRO A 151 -17.54 3.52 18.05
N GLU A 152 -17.68 2.31 17.49
CA GLU A 152 -17.02 1.11 17.98
C GLU A 152 -15.49 1.14 17.79
N PHE A 153 -15.03 1.72 16.69
CA PHE A 153 -13.61 1.75 16.33
C PHE A 153 -12.91 3.06 16.73
N TYR A 154 -13.64 4.19 16.64
CA TYR A 154 -13.13 5.55 16.83
C TYR A 154 -14.08 6.38 17.71
N PRO A 155 -14.03 6.23 19.04
CA PRO A 155 -14.97 6.90 19.95
C PRO A 155 -14.84 8.43 19.98
N LEU A 156 -13.70 8.97 19.56
CA LEU A 156 -13.43 10.42 19.52
C LEU A 156 -13.74 11.05 18.15
N MET A 157 -14.12 10.27 17.14
CA MET A 157 -14.40 10.78 15.80
C MET A 157 -15.65 11.67 15.79
N ARG A 158 -15.55 12.83 15.14
CA ARG A 158 -16.64 13.80 14.95
C ARG A 158 -16.84 14.10 13.47
N SER A 159 -18.10 14.20 13.05
CA SER A 159 -18.45 14.60 11.69
C SER A 159 -18.34 16.12 11.52
N SER A 160 -17.68 16.56 10.46
CA SER A 160 -17.59 17.98 10.11
C SER A 160 -18.86 18.49 9.42
N GLU A 161 -19.07 19.80 9.42
CA GLU A 161 -20.27 20.44 8.87
C GLU A 161 -20.55 20.09 7.40
N ASN A 162 -19.51 19.83 6.61
CA ASN A 162 -19.66 19.55 5.18
C ASN A 162 -20.45 18.26 4.92
N VAL A 163 -20.29 17.22 5.76
CA VAL A 163 -20.95 15.93 5.52
C VAL A 163 -22.45 15.95 5.81
N PHE A 164 -22.92 16.91 6.60
CA PHE A 164 -24.36 17.10 6.87
C PHE A 164 -25.10 17.76 5.70
N ARG A 165 -24.36 18.32 4.72
CA ARG A 165 -24.93 18.93 3.51
C ARG A 165 -25.03 17.95 2.35
N TYR A 166 -24.58 16.71 2.52
CA TYR A 166 -24.66 15.71 1.45
C TYR A 166 -26.12 15.37 1.15
N PRO A 167 -26.51 15.35 -0.15
CA PRO A 167 -27.85 14.93 -0.53
C PRO A 167 -28.05 13.45 -0.19
N ASN A 168 -29.31 13.06 -0.04
CA ASN A 168 -29.65 11.64 0.02
C ASN A 168 -29.37 10.97 -1.32
N VAL A 169 -29.20 9.65 -1.30
CA VAL A 169 -28.99 8.89 -2.52
C VAL A 169 -30.30 8.85 -3.32
N GLU A 170 -30.28 9.40 -4.54
CA GLU A 170 -31.44 9.46 -5.42
C GLU A 170 -31.93 8.05 -5.77
N GLY A 171 -33.26 7.87 -5.74
CA GLY A 171 -33.88 6.56 -5.92
C GLY A 171 -33.83 5.64 -4.70
N CYS A 172 -33.19 6.04 -3.61
CA CYS A 172 -33.11 5.26 -2.37
C CYS A 172 -33.85 5.93 -1.22
N GLN A 173 -34.53 5.14 -0.38
CA GLN A 173 -35.22 5.65 0.80
C GLN A 173 -34.24 5.96 1.95
N LYS A 174 -33.12 5.23 2.03
CA LYS A 174 -32.06 5.38 3.02
C LYS A 174 -30.70 5.41 2.32
N ASN A 175 -29.71 5.98 2.99
CA ASN A 175 -28.33 6.06 2.46
C ASN A 175 -27.45 4.87 2.89
N LEU A 176 -27.99 3.92 3.66
CA LEU A 176 -27.28 2.73 4.13
C LEU A 176 -28.25 1.55 4.21
N TYR A 177 -27.88 0.44 3.58
CA TYR A 177 -28.60 -0.83 3.60
C TYR A 177 -27.62 -1.98 3.85
N PHE A 178 -28.06 -2.95 4.65
CA PHE A 178 -27.44 -4.28 4.72
C PHE A 178 -28.38 -5.28 4.05
N ILE A 179 -27.92 -5.90 2.97
CA ILE A 179 -28.71 -6.85 2.18
C ILE A 179 -28.27 -8.25 2.54
N SER A 180 -29.22 -9.06 3.00
CA SER A 180 -28.99 -10.48 3.29
C SER A 180 -29.61 -11.33 2.19
N HIS A 181 -28.89 -12.36 1.75
CA HIS A 181 -29.40 -13.38 0.83
C HIS A 181 -28.91 -14.78 1.22
N CYS A 182 -29.57 -15.80 0.68
CA CYS A 182 -29.27 -17.21 0.96
C CYS A 182 -28.68 -17.94 -0.27
N HIS A 183 -28.15 -17.20 -1.25
CA HIS A 183 -27.48 -17.77 -2.41
C HIS A 183 -26.06 -18.21 -2.08
N ASP A 184 -25.75 -19.48 -2.40
CA ASP A 184 -24.44 -20.09 -2.18
C ASP A 184 -23.34 -19.49 -3.09
N GLU A 185 -22.09 -19.59 -2.65
CA GLU A 185 -20.92 -19.21 -3.45
C GLU A 185 -20.66 -20.20 -4.61
N ASP A 186 -20.16 -19.68 -5.73
CA ASP A 186 -19.74 -20.48 -6.88
C ASP A 186 -18.45 -21.26 -6.55
N VAL A 187 -18.40 -22.54 -6.94
CA VAL A 187 -17.19 -23.37 -6.79
C VAL A 187 -16.19 -23.03 -7.89
N ILE A 188 -15.02 -22.49 -7.50
CA ILE A 188 -13.92 -22.15 -8.43
C ILE A 188 -12.66 -22.93 -8.03
N PHE A 189 -11.90 -23.39 -9.03
CA PHE A 189 -10.57 -24.00 -8.86
C PHE A 189 -9.48 -22.96 -8.55
N SER A 190 -9.73 -22.08 -7.59
CA SER A 190 -8.79 -21.07 -7.13
C SER A 190 -8.98 -20.78 -5.64
N THR A 191 -8.08 -20.02 -5.05
CA THR A 191 -8.24 -19.49 -3.69
C THR A 191 -9.20 -18.30 -3.62
N SER A 192 -9.72 -17.83 -4.76
CA SER A 192 -10.74 -16.78 -4.82
C SER A 192 -12.15 -17.37 -4.69
N ARG A 193 -13.09 -16.55 -4.23
CA ARG A 193 -14.53 -16.83 -4.19
C ARG A 193 -15.28 -15.94 -5.18
N LYS A 194 -16.50 -16.36 -5.54
CA LYS A 194 -17.42 -15.60 -6.39
C LYS A 194 -18.85 -15.94 -5.97
N ASN A 195 -19.75 -14.97 -6.05
CA ASN A 195 -21.18 -15.18 -5.95
C ASN A 195 -21.87 -14.56 -7.18
N SER A 196 -22.49 -15.38 -8.03
CA SER A 196 -23.16 -14.88 -9.24
C SER A 196 -24.36 -14.00 -8.92
N PHE A 197 -25.11 -14.32 -7.85
CA PHE A 197 -26.26 -13.53 -7.43
C PHE A 197 -25.85 -12.12 -6.99
N GLU A 198 -24.81 -12.00 -6.16
CA GLU A 198 -24.28 -10.69 -5.74
C GLU A 198 -23.77 -9.90 -6.95
N GLY A 199 -23.10 -10.57 -7.89
CA GLY A 199 -22.62 -9.95 -9.13
C GLY A 199 -23.76 -9.36 -9.96
N ASP A 200 -24.79 -10.15 -10.26
CA ASP A 200 -25.96 -9.71 -11.02
C ASP A 200 -26.72 -8.61 -10.29
N PHE A 201 -26.85 -8.71 -8.97
CA PHE A 201 -27.46 -7.66 -8.14
C PHE A 201 -26.71 -6.34 -8.25
N MET A 202 -25.37 -6.37 -8.13
CA MET A 202 -24.54 -5.16 -8.21
C MET A 202 -24.56 -4.52 -9.61
N VAL A 203 -24.61 -5.32 -10.68
CA VAL A 203 -24.75 -4.80 -12.06
C VAL A 203 -26.09 -4.08 -12.23
N ASN A 204 -27.18 -4.71 -11.79
CA ASN A 204 -28.52 -4.12 -11.87
C ASN A 204 -28.65 -2.86 -11.01
N LEU A 205 -28.07 -2.86 -9.80
CA LEU A 205 -28.05 -1.70 -8.92
C LEU A 205 -27.24 -0.54 -9.53
N SER A 206 -26.11 -0.84 -10.15
CA SER A 206 -25.29 0.18 -10.83
C SER A 206 -26.05 0.77 -12.03
N ALA A 207 -26.70 -0.07 -12.83
CA ALA A 207 -27.54 0.38 -13.95
C ALA A 207 -28.71 1.24 -13.46
N TYR A 208 -29.32 0.89 -12.33
CA TYR A 208 -30.36 1.68 -11.68
C TYR A 208 -29.85 3.08 -11.30
N PHE A 209 -28.67 3.21 -10.67
CA PHE A 209 -28.11 4.53 -10.33
C PHE A 209 -27.78 5.37 -11.56
N VAL A 210 -27.24 4.76 -12.63
CA VAL A 210 -27.02 5.48 -13.89
C VAL A 210 -28.34 6.02 -14.45
N GLN A 211 -29.44 5.27 -14.34
CA GLN A 211 -30.78 5.73 -14.73
C GLN A 211 -31.32 6.87 -13.84
N GLN A 212 -30.89 6.96 -12.58
CA GLN A 212 -31.19 8.10 -11.69
C GLN A 212 -30.35 9.34 -12.00
N GLY A 213 -29.42 9.27 -12.96
CA GLY A 213 -28.60 10.39 -13.40
C GLY A 213 -27.21 10.46 -12.76
N TYR A 214 -26.78 9.43 -12.04
CA TYR A 214 -25.41 9.35 -11.54
C TYR A 214 -24.41 9.12 -12.69
N ALA A 215 -23.25 9.76 -12.62
CA ALA A 215 -22.16 9.51 -13.56
C ALA A 215 -21.46 8.19 -13.23
N CYS A 216 -20.96 7.46 -14.23
CA CYS A 216 -20.25 6.19 -14.01
C CYS A 216 -18.96 6.30 -13.16
N SER A 217 -18.47 7.52 -12.91
CA SER A 217 -17.30 7.79 -12.07
C SER A 217 -17.64 8.06 -10.60
N GLN A 218 -18.93 8.21 -10.28
CA GLN A 218 -19.44 8.40 -8.92
C GLN A 218 -19.83 7.06 -8.32
#